data_AF-A0A969JLT9-F1
#
_entry.id   AF-A0A969JLT9-F1
#
_cell.length_a   1.000
_cell.length_b   1.000
_cell.length_c   1.000
_cell.angle_alpha   90.00
_cell.angle_beta   90.00
_cell.angle_gamma   90.00
#
_symmetry.space_group_name_H-M   'P 1'
#
loop_
_entity.id
_entity.type
_entity.pdbx_description
1 polymer ?
#
loop_
_entity_poly.entity_id
_entity_poly.type
_entity_poly.pdbx_seq_one_letter_code
_entity_poly.pdbx_strand_id
1 'polypeptide(L)'
;MRALRAGRDEVGATVVAIGILPTITDAALCPANMSAMRRYAALNDQVIRLRKGRPIKLDIVGREHLRTEHMDVMLEAAATSFQVHLQVPPDRAARYLNAAMILSAPLVAVATNSPILFGKVLWEETRIPLFEQAVDVGSPERRVTFGSGYVRASLNECYVENRAHHPPILPLALDEPAERFAHTRLHNGTIWRWNRPLIGFDPDGSPHLRIEHRVLPAGPTLIDMAANMAFFFGLAEWLAMEPHAPELRLPHSAAKQNFYEAARLGLAARIDWYDGERWNVARLVQKVLLEQARKGLEALHVDRADIDRYLGVIEARAASEATGAAWQRGFLEKYGRDLRALTRAYRDLSNAGEPVHRWEV
;
A
#
# COMPACT_ATOMS: atom_id res chain seq x y z
N MET A 1 7.12 -18.85 5.52
CA MET A 1 6.99 -19.09 6.97
C MET A 1 8.00 -20.09 7.53
N ARG A 2 8.24 -21.27 6.92
CA ARG A 2 9.23 -22.25 7.42
C ARG A 2 10.68 -21.73 7.44
N ALA A 3 11.14 -21.07 6.38
CA ALA A 3 12.49 -20.48 6.31
C ALA A 3 12.72 -19.34 7.33
N LEU A 4 11.69 -18.53 7.60
CA LEU A 4 11.75 -17.48 8.61
C LEU A 4 11.70 -18.02 10.04
N ARG A 5 11.15 -19.22 10.27
CA ARG A 5 11.22 -19.87 11.61
C ARG A 5 12.63 -20.39 11.89
N ALA A 6 13.28 -21.01 10.91
CA ALA A 6 14.63 -21.55 11.06
C ALA A 6 15.69 -20.47 11.42
N GLY A 7 15.63 -19.28 10.80
CA GLY A 7 16.55 -18.19 11.12
C GLY A 7 16.21 -17.41 12.41
N ARG A 8 15.00 -17.57 12.97
CA ARG A 8 14.60 -16.88 14.22
C ARG A 8 15.29 -17.49 15.43
N ASP A 9 15.39 -18.83 15.45
CA ASP A 9 15.93 -19.58 16.59
C ASP A 9 17.44 -19.36 16.78
N GLU A 10 18.17 -19.04 15.70
CA GLU A 10 19.61 -18.76 15.76
C GLU A 10 19.96 -17.36 16.31
N VAL A 11 19.07 -16.37 16.17
CA VAL A 11 19.36 -14.95 16.51
C VAL A 11 18.48 -14.43 17.65
N GLY A 12 17.56 -15.23 18.17
CA GLY A 12 16.63 -14.82 19.24
C GLY A 12 15.65 -13.72 18.81
N ALA A 13 15.36 -13.61 17.52
CA ALA A 13 14.50 -12.56 16.95
C ALA A 13 13.10 -13.09 16.60
N THR A 14 12.10 -12.21 16.50
CA THR A 14 10.77 -12.55 15.99
C THR A 14 10.33 -11.54 14.94
N VAL A 15 9.82 -12.03 13.81
CA VAL A 15 9.25 -11.17 12.76
C VAL A 15 7.79 -10.88 13.05
N VAL A 16 7.42 -9.61 12.94
CA VAL A 16 6.05 -9.11 13.09
C VAL A 16 5.60 -8.53 11.75
N ALA A 17 4.47 -9.00 11.23
CA ALA A 17 3.85 -8.41 10.04
C ALA A 17 3.00 -7.21 10.48
N ILE A 18 3.47 -5.98 10.25
CA ILE A 18 2.81 -4.76 10.71
C ILE A 18 3.20 -3.56 9.84
N GLY A 19 2.24 -2.66 9.55
CA GLY A 19 2.48 -1.52 8.67
C GLY A 19 3.58 -0.57 9.15
N ILE A 20 3.56 -0.18 10.43
CA ILE A 20 4.64 0.54 11.12
C ILE A 20 4.82 -0.09 12.50
N LEU A 21 6.05 -0.41 12.89
CA LEU A 21 6.35 -0.96 14.21
C LEU A 21 6.11 0.12 15.29
N PRO A 22 5.21 -0.07 16.27
CA PRO A 22 4.85 0.99 17.24
C PRO A 22 6.02 1.49 18.08
N THR A 23 7.03 0.64 18.30
CA THR A 23 8.26 0.98 19.03
C THR A 23 9.36 1.58 18.17
N ILE A 24 9.16 1.77 16.86
CA ILE A 24 10.18 2.41 16.02
C ILE A 24 10.43 3.84 16.50
N THR A 25 11.69 4.20 16.60
CA THR A 25 12.12 5.55 17.01
C THR A 25 12.82 6.25 15.86
N ASP A 26 12.84 7.57 15.92
CA ASP A 26 13.48 8.40 14.91
C ASP A 26 14.98 8.05 14.77
N ALA A 27 15.66 7.88 15.90
CA ALA A 27 17.07 7.51 15.95
C ALA A 27 17.39 6.12 15.37
N ALA A 28 16.41 5.20 15.31
CA ALA A 28 16.60 3.89 14.70
C ALA A 28 16.62 3.96 13.16
N LEU A 29 16.05 5.01 12.57
CA LEU A 29 16.03 5.24 11.13
C LEU A 29 17.25 6.07 10.74
N CYS A 30 18.41 5.41 10.66
CA CYS A 30 19.68 6.04 10.30
C CYS A 30 20.50 5.14 9.37
N PRO A 31 21.49 5.70 8.63
CA PRO A 31 22.24 4.94 7.62
C PRO A 31 22.98 3.72 8.18
N ALA A 32 23.32 3.70 9.48
CA ALA A 32 23.94 2.55 10.14
C ALA A 32 23.04 1.31 10.15
N ASN A 33 21.72 1.48 10.07
CA ASN A 33 20.73 0.41 10.01
C ASN A 33 20.24 0.14 8.57
N MET A 34 20.83 0.79 7.57
CA MET A 34 20.50 0.54 6.16
C MET A 34 21.01 -0.84 5.73
N SER A 35 20.21 -1.56 4.95
CA SER A 35 20.66 -2.81 4.33
C SER A 35 21.90 -2.57 3.45
N ALA A 36 22.87 -3.48 3.51
CA ALA A 36 24.17 -3.34 2.83
C ALA A 36 24.14 -3.42 1.28
N MET A 37 22.97 -3.29 0.66
CA MET A 37 22.85 -3.26 -0.79
C MET A 37 23.28 -1.91 -1.34
N ARG A 38 24.26 -1.90 -2.26
CA ARG A 38 24.78 -0.69 -2.92
C ARG A 38 23.69 0.21 -3.51
N ARG A 39 22.59 -0.39 -3.95
CA ARG A 39 21.43 0.33 -4.50
C ARG A 39 20.80 1.30 -3.49
N TYR A 40 20.72 0.95 -2.21
CA TYR A 40 20.11 1.81 -1.20
C TYR A 40 21.00 3.01 -0.86
N ALA A 41 22.30 2.79 -0.71
CA ALA A 41 23.28 3.87 -0.56
C ALA A 41 23.24 4.82 -1.78
N ALA A 42 23.24 4.27 -2.99
CA ALA A 42 23.13 5.07 -4.21
C ALA A 42 21.80 5.86 -4.24
N LEU A 43 20.67 5.25 -3.89
CA LEU A 43 19.39 5.94 -3.84
C LEU A 43 19.42 7.12 -2.85
N ASN A 44 19.94 6.88 -1.65
CA ASN A 44 20.11 7.89 -0.61
C ASN A 44 20.88 9.10 -1.13
N ASP A 45 22.08 8.87 -1.66
CA ASP A 45 22.96 9.93 -2.13
C ASP A 45 22.31 10.74 -3.25
N GLN A 46 21.60 10.07 -4.16
CA GLN A 46 20.95 10.71 -5.30
C GLN A 46 19.74 11.56 -4.87
N VAL A 47 18.95 11.10 -3.89
CA VAL A 47 17.85 11.89 -3.32
C VAL A 47 18.40 13.15 -2.66
N ILE A 48 19.39 13.03 -1.77
CA ILE A 48 19.98 14.18 -1.06
C ILE A 48 20.65 15.15 -2.04
N ARG A 49 21.33 14.64 -3.08
CA ARG A 49 21.90 15.46 -4.15
C ARG A 49 20.84 16.26 -4.90
N LEU A 50 19.73 15.63 -5.29
CA LEU A 50 18.61 16.32 -5.98
C LEU A 50 17.96 17.38 -5.10
N ARG A 51 17.92 17.16 -3.78
CA ARG A 51 17.48 18.16 -2.81
C ARG A 51 18.47 19.30 -2.58
N LYS A 52 19.66 19.25 -3.21
CA LYS A 52 20.79 20.17 -3.00
C LYS A 52 21.26 20.21 -1.55
N GLY A 53 21.31 19.04 -0.91
CA GLY A 53 21.73 18.90 0.49
C GLY A 53 20.71 19.39 1.52
N ARG A 54 19.50 19.80 1.12
CA ARG A 54 18.43 20.15 2.07
C ARG A 54 17.84 18.89 2.71
N PRO A 55 17.48 18.94 4.00
CA PRO A 55 16.89 17.80 4.67
C PRO A 55 15.54 17.41 4.06
N ILE A 56 15.21 16.13 4.17
CA ILE A 56 13.87 15.61 3.98
C ILE A 56 13.05 16.05 5.18
N LYS A 57 11.88 16.64 4.94
CA LYS A 57 10.99 17.12 6.00
C LYS A 57 9.80 16.19 6.08
N LEU A 58 9.52 15.71 7.28
CA LEU A 58 8.32 14.97 7.60
C LEU A 58 7.40 15.90 8.38
N ASP A 59 6.20 16.13 7.88
CA ASP A 59 5.13 16.87 8.55
C ASP A 59 3.82 16.08 8.36
N ILE A 60 3.37 15.44 9.43
CA ILE A 60 2.14 14.63 9.44
C ILE A 60 1.21 15.16 10.52
N VAL A 61 0.10 15.75 10.08
CA VAL A 61 -1.01 16.14 10.95
C VAL A 61 -2.05 15.02 10.97
N GLY A 62 -2.12 14.30 12.09
CA GLY A 62 -3.11 13.27 12.39
C GLY A 62 -3.91 13.62 13.64
N ARG A 63 -4.16 12.64 14.51
CA ARG A 63 -4.70 12.90 15.86
C ARG A 63 -3.71 13.69 16.72
N GLU A 64 -2.42 13.40 16.54
CA GLU A 64 -1.30 14.23 16.98
C GLU A 64 -0.58 14.83 15.76
N HIS A 65 0.35 15.75 16.01
CA HIS A 65 1.22 16.33 14.99
C HIS A 65 2.64 15.78 15.17
N LEU A 66 3.21 15.27 14.07
CA LEU A 66 4.61 14.85 14.01
C LEU A 66 5.35 15.72 13.01
N ARG A 67 6.47 16.32 13.45
CA ARG A 67 7.42 17.03 12.60
C ARG A 67 8.84 16.61 12.91
N THR A 68 9.59 16.16 11.90
CA THR A 68 11.02 15.85 11.99
C THR A 68 11.74 16.12 10.66
N GLU A 69 13.06 16.15 10.69
CA GLU A 69 13.90 16.39 9.52
C GLU A 69 15.04 15.36 9.46
N HIS A 70 15.31 14.83 8.27
CA HIS A 70 16.31 13.78 8.04
C HIS A 70 17.28 14.17 6.93
N MET A 71 18.54 13.73 7.05
CA MET A 71 19.59 13.93 6.04
C MET A 71 19.85 12.68 5.20
N ASP A 72 18.90 11.75 5.23
CA ASP A 72 18.91 10.50 4.51
C ASP A 72 17.48 10.00 4.29
N VAL A 73 17.32 8.93 3.51
CA VAL A 73 16.01 8.37 3.14
C VAL A 73 15.43 7.38 4.15
N MET A 74 16.07 7.15 5.31
CA MET A 74 15.72 6.04 6.20
C MET A 74 14.34 6.15 6.84
N LEU A 75 13.69 7.32 6.79
CA LEU A 75 12.26 7.46 7.12
C LEU A 75 11.39 6.45 6.37
N GLU A 76 11.75 6.06 5.13
CA GLU A 76 11.00 5.06 4.37
C GLU A 76 11.01 3.68 5.03
N ALA A 77 12.07 3.35 5.79
CA ALA A 77 12.28 2.03 6.36
C ALA A 77 11.31 1.71 7.50
N ALA A 78 10.61 2.71 8.06
CA ALA A 78 9.53 2.49 9.02
C ALA A 78 8.26 1.92 8.36
N ALA A 79 8.11 2.06 7.04
CA ALA A 79 6.92 1.66 6.30
C ALA A 79 7.05 0.24 5.71
N THR A 80 6.27 -0.72 6.21
CA THR A 80 6.16 -2.05 5.59
C THR A 80 4.81 -2.25 4.90
N SER A 81 4.82 -2.93 3.76
CA SER A 81 3.64 -3.06 2.89
C SER A 81 3.43 -4.49 2.45
N PHE A 82 2.18 -4.79 2.08
CA PHE A 82 1.80 -5.97 1.34
C PHE A 82 1.43 -5.55 -0.07
N GLN A 83 2.18 -6.00 -1.06
CA GLN A 83 1.99 -5.57 -2.45
C GLN A 83 1.42 -6.72 -3.28
N VAL A 84 0.31 -6.46 -3.96
CA VAL A 84 -0.38 -7.45 -4.80
C VAL A 84 -0.05 -7.15 -6.25
N HIS A 85 0.46 -8.16 -6.96
CA HIS A 85 0.76 -8.04 -8.39
C HIS A 85 -0.30 -8.80 -9.18
N LEU A 86 -1.05 -8.06 -10.01
CA LEU A 86 -2.04 -8.62 -10.93
C LEU A 86 -1.48 -8.58 -12.36
N GLN A 87 -1.32 -9.73 -12.99
CA GLN A 87 -1.03 -9.81 -14.42
C GLN A 87 -2.31 -9.61 -15.21
N VAL A 88 -2.26 -8.77 -16.24
CA VAL A 88 -3.46 -8.33 -16.97
C VAL A 88 -3.33 -8.53 -18.47
N PRO A 89 -4.44 -8.82 -19.17
CA PRO A 89 -4.49 -8.79 -20.62
C PRO A 89 -4.13 -7.39 -21.17
N PRO A 90 -3.30 -7.27 -22.22
CA PRO A 90 -2.89 -5.97 -22.75
C PRO A 90 -4.04 -5.07 -23.22
N ASP A 91 -5.07 -5.66 -23.82
CA ASP A 91 -6.28 -4.97 -24.31
C ASP A 91 -7.15 -4.40 -23.18
N ARG A 92 -7.02 -4.92 -21.95
CA ARG A 92 -7.75 -4.46 -20.77
C ARG A 92 -6.88 -3.75 -19.72
N ALA A 93 -5.58 -3.61 -19.98
CA ALA A 93 -4.63 -3.10 -18.99
C ALA A 93 -4.99 -1.71 -18.44
N ALA A 94 -5.52 -0.83 -19.28
CA ALA A 94 -6.00 0.49 -18.85
C ALA A 94 -7.17 0.39 -17.85
N ARG A 95 -8.15 -0.48 -18.13
CA ARG A 95 -9.32 -0.70 -17.27
C ARG A 95 -8.92 -1.23 -15.90
N TYR A 96 -8.00 -2.20 -15.84
CA TYR A 96 -7.52 -2.70 -14.54
C TYR A 96 -6.72 -1.66 -13.76
N LEU A 97 -5.91 -0.82 -14.41
CA LEU A 97 -5.16 0.22 -13.70
C LEU A 97 -6.11 1.25 -13.08
N ASN A 98 -7.08 1.71 -13.86
CA ASN A 98 -8.10 2.66 -13.39
C ASN A 98 -8.97 2.05 -12.28
N ALA A 99 -9.35 0.78 -12.41
CA ALA A 99 -10.04 0.03 -11.34
C ALA A 99 -9.18 -0.02 -10.06
N ALA A 100 -7.90 -0.36 -10.16
CA ALA A 100 -7.00 -0.41 -8.99
C ALA A 100 -6.86 0.97 -8.30
N MET A 101 -6.86 2.06 -9.07
CA MET A 101 -6.88 3.42 -8.52
C MET A 101 -8.17 3.69 -7.74
N ILE A 102 -9.35 3.42 -8.33
CA ILE A 102 -10.65 3.59 -7.67
C ILE A 102 -10.75 2.77 -6.39
N LEU A 103 -10.26 1.53 -6.44
CA LEU A 103 -10.29 0.58 -5.31
C LEU A 103 -9.34 0.92 -4.18
N SER A 104 -8.39 1.84 -4.39
CA SER A 104 -7.40 2.20 -3.37
C SER A 104 -8.04 2.67 -2.06
N ALA A 105 -9.15 3.41 -2.13
CA ALA A 105 -9.83 3.93 -0.96
C ALA A 105 -10.50 2.84 -0.10
N PRO A 106 -11.41 1.99 -0.62
CA PRO A 106 -11.98 0.92 0.19
C PRO A 106 -10.94 -0.09 0.67
N LEU A 107 -9.90 -0.38 -0.14
CA LEU A 107 -8.83 -1.32 0.21
C LEU A 107 -7.96 -0.81 1.35
N VAL A 108 -7.54 0.46 1.34
CA VAL A 108 -6.76 1.00 2.45
C VAL A 108 -7.61 1.09 3.72
N ALA A 109 -8.89 1.46 3.60
CA ALA A 109 -9.80 1.61 4.75
C ALA A 109 -10.00 0.29 5.52
N VAL A 110 -10.29 -0.82 4.83
CA VAL A 110 -10.49 -2.14 5.48
C VAL A 110 -9.20 -2.70 6.07
N ALA A 111 -8.04 -2.23 5.59
CA ALA A 111 -6.73 -2.82 5.90
C ALA A 111 -5.87 -1.99 6.84
N THR A 112 -6.31 -0.81 7.30
CA THR A 112 -5.48 0.12 8.09
C THR A 112 -4.76 -0.58 9.25
N ASN A 113 -3.45 -0.37 9.35
CA ASN A 113 -2.60 -1.10 10.31
C ASN A 113 -1.34 -0.33 10.74
N SER A 114 -1.31 0.99 10.59
CA SER A 114 -0.14 1.79 10.95
C SER A 114 -0.50 3.13 11.64
N PRO A 115 -1.17 3.11 12.80
CA PRO A 115 -1.62 4.33 13.46
C PRO A 115 -0.55 5.09 14.22
N ILE A 116 0.60 4.46 14.51
CA ILE A 116 1.60 4.98 15.44
C ILE A 116 2.95 5.11 14.72
N LEU A 117 3.57 6.29 14.83
CA LEU A 117 4.93 6.55 14.38
C LEU A 117 5.65 7.42 15.41
N PHE A 118 6.85 7.01 15.84
CA PHE A 118 7.64 7.72 16.87
C PHE A 118 6.84 8.03 18.15
N GLY A 119 5.98 7.10 18.55
CA GLY A 119 5.11 7.21 19.71
C GLY A 119 3.94 8.20 19.59
N LYS A 120 3.71 8.77 18.40
CA LYS A 120 2.58 9.64 18.08
C LYS A 120 1.48 8.86 17.38
N VAL A 121 0.23 9.06 17.80
CA VAL A 121 -0.94 8.54 17.11
C VAL A 121 -1.32 9.51 15.99
N LEU A 122 -1.24 9.06 14.73
CA LEU A 122 -1.39 9.91 13.55
C LEU A 122 -2.64 9.54 12.73
N TRP A 123 -2.48 9.02 11.51
CA TRP A 123 -3.56 8.54 10.63
C TRP A 123 -3.82 7.06 10.88
N GLU A 124 -5.00 6.53 10.58
CA GLU A 124 -5.21 5.07 10.67
C GLU A 124 -4.19 4.28 9.80
N GLU A 125 -3.79 4.83 8.65
CA GLU A 125 -2.68 4.35 7.81
C GLU A 125 -1.63 5.44 7.56
N THR A 126 -0.84 5.77 8.61
CA THR A 126 0.26 6.76 8.58
C THR A 126 1.35 6.46 7.53
N ARG A 127 1.46 5.21 7.09
CA ARG A 127 2.42 4.82 6.06
C ARG A 127 2.25 5.58 4.75
N ILE A 128 1.02 6.00 4.43
CA ILE A 128 0.73 6.78 3.21
C ILE A 128 1.46 8.13 3.24
N PRO A 129 1.17 9.06 4.18
CA PRO A 129 1.86 10.34 4.24
C PRO A 129 3.34 10.22 4.62
N LEU A 130 3.74 9.17 5.35
CA LEU A 130 5.15 8.91 5.64
C LEU A 130 5.95 8.63 4.37
N PHE A 131 5.52 7.65 3.59
CA PHE A 131 6.27 7.26 2.40
C PHE A 131 6.28 8.38 1.34
N GLU A 132 5.17 9.10 1.20
CA GLU A 132 5.09 10.25 0.30
C GLU A 132 6.09 11.36 0.55
N GLN A 133 6.52 11.51 1.80
CA GLN A 133 7.48 12.54 2.22
C GLN A 133 8.90 12.00 2.35
N ALA A 134 9.06 10.74 2.76
CA ALA A 134 10.35 10.12 3.10
C ALA A 134 11.35 10.03 1.95
N VAL A 135 10.88 10.00 0.70
CA VAL A 135 11.72 9.90 -0.51
C VAL A 135 11.49 11.05 -1.49
N ASP A 136 10.95 12.16 -0.99
CA ASP A 136 10.76 13.37 -1.79
C ASP A 136 12.12 13.94 -2.24
N VAL A 137 12.29 14.14 -3.54
CA VAL A 137 13.50 14.71 -4.14
C VAL A 137 13.47 16.24 -4.26
N GLY A 138 12.40 16.88 -3.79
CA GLY A 138 12.23 18.33 -3.85
C GLY A 138 11.84 18.86 -5.23
N SER A 139 11.27 18.00 -6.09
CA SER A 139 10.67 18.36 -7.38
C SER A 139 9.19 18.72 -7.22
N PRO A 140 8.59 19.48 -8.17
CA PRO A 140 7.16 19.77 -8.15
C PRO A 140 6.30 18.51 -8.12
N GLU A 141 6.67 17.51 -8.93
CA GLU A 141 6.01 16.20 -8.94
C GLU A 141 6.66 15.24 -7.94
N ARG A 142 5.84 14.66 -7.06
CA ARG A 142 6.29 13.67 -6.09
C ARG A 142 6.53 12.32 -6.76
N ARG A 143 7.54 11.58 -6.31
CA ARG A 143 7.84 10.24 -6.81
C ARG A 143 6.95 9.17 -6.21
N VAL A 144 6.53 9.34 -4.96
CA VAL A 144 5.47 8.53 -4.37
C VAL A 144 4.18 9.32 -4.53
N THR A 145 3.20 8.73 -5.22
CA THR A 145 2.03 9.48 -5.67
C THR A 145 0.85 8.56 -5.93
N PHE A 146 -0.36 9.10 -5.79
CA PHE A 146 -1.56 8.45 -6.26
C PHE A 146 -1.62 8.35 -7.79
N GLY A 147 -0.97 9.29 -8.49
CA GLY A 147 -1.09 9.47 -9.93
C GLY A 147 -1.64 10.85 -10.29
N SER A 148 -1.48 11.23 -11.56
CA SER A 148 -1.92 12.51 -12.12
C SER A 148 -3.34 12.43 -12.72
N GLY A 149 -3.77 11.24 -13.12
CA GLY A 149 -5.03 10.99 -13.83
C GLY A 149 -5.22 9.50 -14.11
N TYR A 150 -6.42 9.14 -14.55
CA TYR A 150 -6.68 7.84 -15.17
C TYR A 150 -5.98 7.74 -16.53
N VAL A 151 -5.57 6.53 -16.90
CA VAL A 151 -5.08 6.26 -18.25
C VAL A 151 -6.25 6.13 -19.22
N ARG A 152 -6.07 6.56 -20.47
CA ARG A 152 -7.16 6.58 -21.46
C ARG A 152 -7.06 5.43 -22.46
N ALA A 153 -5.89 5.27 -23.07
CA ALA A 153 -5.64 4.29 -24.11
C ALA A 153 -4.76 3.15 -23.61
N SER A 154 -3.70 3.43 -22.84
CA SER A 154 -2.77 2.37 -22.42
C SER A 154 -1.89 2.76 -21.24
N LEU A 155 -1.22 1.76 -20.66
CA LEU A 155 -0.21 1.98 -19.62
C LEU A 155 1.00 2.78 -20.11
N ASN A 156 1.20 2.93 -21.43
CA ASN A 156 2.29 3.73 -22.00
C ASN A 156 2.22 5.20 -21.53
N GLU A 157 1.02 5.74 -21.29
CA GLU A 157 0.82 7.10 -20.79
C GLU A 157 1.60 7.33 -19.49
N CYS A 158 1.62 6.36 -18.57
CA CYS A 158 2.41 6.46 -17.34
C CYS A 158 3.93 6.51 -17.60
N TYR A 159 4.42 5.81 -18.63
CA TYR A 159 5.85 5.81 -18.96
C TYR A 159 6.26 7.09 -19.70
N VAL A 160 5.38 7.65 -20.53
CA VAL A 160 5.56 8.98 -21.13
C VAL A 160 5.60 10.05 -20.04
N GLU A 161 4.67 10.00 -19.08
CA GLU A 161 4.67 10.88 -17.90
C GLU A 161 5.96 10.72 -17.08
N ASN A 162 6.40 9.48 -16.84
CA ASN A 162 7.66 9.21 -16.15
C ASN A 162 8.82 9.96 -16.81
N ARG A 163 8.96 9.82 -18.13
CA ARG A 163 10.03 10.47 -18.89
C ARG A 163 9.93 12.00 -18.84
N ALA A 164 8.72 12.55 -18.85
CA ALA A 164 8.49 13.99 -18.89
C ALA A 164 8.73 14.67 -17.53
N HIS A 165 8.36 14.03 -16.43
CA HIS A 165 8.28 14.68 -15.12
C HIS A 165 9.28 14.17 -14.07
N HIS A 166 9.82 12.97 -14.27
CA HIS A 166 10.71 12.34 -13.29
C HIS A 166 12.11 12.15 -13.89
N PRO A 167 13.12 12.91 -13.45
CA PRO A 167 14.49 12.69 -13.90
C PRO A 167 15.01 11.33 -13.40
N PRO A 168 15.79 10.56 -14.19
CA PRO A 168 16.40 9.34 -13.69
C PRO A 168 17.31 9.62 -12.48
N ILE A 169 17.18 8.81 -11.43
CA ILE A 169 17.95 9.00 -10.17
C ILE A 169 19.04 7.94 -9.98
N LEU A 170 18.98 6.82 -10.70
CA LEU A 170 20.02 5.80 -10.68
C LEU A 170 20.78 5.86 -12.02
N PRO A 171 22.07 6.27 -12.04
CA PRO A 171 22.86 6.38 -13.26
C PRO A 171 23.46 5.02 -13.65
N LEU A 172 22.61 4.02 -13.84
CA LEU A 172 23.04 2.68 -14.23
C LEU A 172 22.81 2.47 -15.73
N ALA A 173 23.90 2.26 -16.47
CA ALA A 173 23.83 1.75 -17.83
C ALA A 173 23.67 0.23 -17.77
N LEU A 174 22.58 -0.27 -18.36
CA LEU A 174 22.25 -1.69 -18.41
C LEU A 174 22.58 -2.24 -19.80
N ASP A 175 23.39 -3.28 -19.83
CA ASP A 175 23.77 -3.99 -21.06
C ASP A 175 22.72 -5.04 -21.42
N GLU A 176 21.51 -4.56 -21.73
CA GLU A 176 20.39 -5.38 -22.20
C GLU A 176 19.85 -4.82 -23.53
N PRO A 177 19.33 -5.68 -24.43
CA PRO A 177 18.66 -5.23 -25.65
C PRO A 177 17.52 -4.25 -25.35
N ALA A 178 17.31 -3.26 -26.22
CA ALA A 178 16.31 -2.20 -26.02
C ALA A 178 14.89 -2.75 -25.85
N GLU A 179 14.60 -3.88 -26.50
CA GLU A 179 13.35 -4.62 -26.45
C GLU A 179 13.02 -5.16 -25.05
N ARG A 180 14.03 -5.27 -24.15
CA ARG A 180 13.84 -5.66 -22.75
C ARG A 180 13.45 -4.50 -21.84
N PHE A 181 13.45 -3.27 -22.36
CA PHE A 181 13.08 -2.05 -21.64
C PHE A 181 13.80 -1.88 -20.29
N ALA A 182 15.04 -2.36 -20.18
CA ALA A 182 15.75 -2.47 -18.89
C ALA A 182 15.85 -1.11 -18.16
N HIS A 183 16.23 -0.05 -18.89
CA HIS A 183 16.31 1.31 -18.36
C HIS A 183 14.92 1.88 -17.99
N THR A 184 13.89 1.62 -18.79
CA THR A 184 12.51 2.03 -18.50
C THR A 184 11.98 1.34 -17.24
N ARG A 185 12.24 0.03 -17.09
CA ARG A 185 11.86 -0.76 -15.91
C ARG A 185 12.61 -0.28 -14.66
N LEU A 186 13.90 -0.01 -14.77
CA LEU A 186 14.70 0.57 -13.70
C LEU A 186 14.15 1.93 -13.26
N HIS A 187 13.89 2.82 -14.23
CA HIS A 187 13.36 4.15 -13.96
C HIS A 187 11.99 4.10 -13.29
N ASN A 188 11.06 3.29 -13.82
CA ASN A 188 9.74 3.06 -13.22
C ASN A 188 9.85 2.45 -11.81
N GLY A 189 10.91 1.67 -11.55
CA GLY A 189 11.24 1.15 -10.22
C GLY A 189 11.55 2.22 -9.16
N THR A 190 11.89 3.44 -9.59
CA THR A 190 12.20 4.62 -8.75
C THR A 190 11.08 5.67 -8.71
N ILE A 191 9.91 5.30 -9.22
CA ILE A 191 8.69 6.09 -9.17
C ILE A 191 7.66 5.18 -8.51
N TRP A 192 7.23 5.55 -7.31
CA TRP A 192 6.49 4.70 -6.43
C TRP A 192 5.01 5.10 -6.40
N ARG A 193 4.34 4.93 -7.54
CA ARG A 193 2.88 5.06 -7.59
C ARG A 193 2.23 4.04 -6.66
N TRP A 194 1.16 4.43 -5.98
CA TRP A 194 0.35 3.52 -5.16
C TRP A 194 -0.28 2.38 -5.98
N ASN A 195 -0.58 2.64 -7.25
CA ASN A 195 -0.89 1.65 -8.28
C ASN A 195 0.10 1.81 -9.42
N ARG A 196 1.00 0.84 -9.59
CA ARG A 196 2.11 0.95 -10.53
C ARG A 196 1.96 -0.01 -11.70
N PRO A 197 1.92 0.48 -12.95
CA PRO A 197 2.04 -0.39 -14.11
C PRO A 197 3.48 -0.92 -14.20
N LEU A 198 3.62 -2.18 -14.58
CA LEU A 198 4.89 -2.87 -14.74
C LEU A 198 4.93 -3.58 -16.10
N ILE A 199 6.08 -3.49 -16.75
CA ILE A 199 6.45 -4.34 -17.89
C ILE A 199 7.38 -5.43 -17.36
N GLY A 200 7.03 -6.68 -17.66
CA GLY A 200 7.80 -7.86 -17.30
C GLY A 200 8.07 -8.75 -18.52
N PHE A 201 8.91 -9.74 -18.30
CA PHE A 201 9.12 -10.85 -19.22
C PHE A 201 9.15 -12.14 -18.43
N ASP A 202 8.50 -13.18 -18.93
CA ASP A 202 8.55 -14.54 -18.40
C ASP A 202 9.92 -15.20 -18.67
N PRO A 203 10.23 -16.34 -18.03
CA PRO A 203 11.52 -17.03 -18.24
C PRO A 203 11.80 -17.42 -19.70
N ASP A 204 10.76 -17.66 -20.50
CA ASP A 204 10.83 -17.95 -21.94
C ASP A 204 11.02 -16.67 -22.79
N GLY A 205 10.99 -15.50 -22.16
CA GLY A 205 11.12 -14.19 -22.79
C GLY A 205 9.80 -13.56 -23.25
N SER A 206 8.65 -14.18 -23.01
CA SER A 206 7.32 -13.64 -23.35
C SER A 206 7.03 -12.35 -22.56
N PRO A 207 6.64 -11.24 -23.20
CA PRO A 207 6.35 -10.00 -22.49
C PRO A 207 4.99 -10.06 -21.78
N HIS A 208 4.91 -9.45 -20.61
CA HIS A 208 3.65 -9.32 -19.87
C HIS A 208 3.49 -7.97 -19.18
N LEU A 209 2.23 -7.61 -18.94
CA LEU A 209 1.86 -6.41 -18.20
C LEU A 209 1.33 -6.80 -16.83
N ARG A 210 1.74 -6.06 -15.81
CA ARG A 210 1.22 -6.21 -14.44
C ARG A 210 0.85 -4.88 -13.85
N ILE A 211 -0.08 -4.90 -12.91
CA ILE A 211 -0.38 -3.80 -12.00
C ILE A 211 0.05 -4.23 -10.61
N GLU A 212 0.90 -3.43 -10.00
CA GLU A 212 1.32 -3.60 -8.62
C GLU A 212 0.51 -2.64 -7.74
N HIS A 213 -0.37 -3.21 -6.92
CA HIS A 213 -1.21 -2.51 -5.97
C HIS A 213 -0.51 -2.47 -4.60
N ARG A 214 -0.22 -1.25 -4.11
CA ARG A 214 0.76 -1.03 -3.00
C ARG A 214 0.19 -0.33 -1.78
N VAL A 215 -1.12 -0.11 -1.77
CA VAL A 215 -1.80 0.64 -0.70
C VAL A 215 -1.88 -0.16 0.60
N LEU A 216 -1.90 -1.50 0.52
CA LEU A 216 -2.10 -2.37 1.67
C LEU A 216 -0.86 -2.40 2.59
N PRO A 217 -1.02 -2.23 3.91
CA PRO A 217 0.03 -2.50 4.87
C PRO A 217 0.30 -4.00 5.01
N ALA A 218 1.46 -4.36 5.56
CA ALA A 218 1.67 -5.73 6.03
C ALA A 218 0.84 -6.00 7.29
N GLY A 219 0.44 -7.27 7.51
CA GLY A 219 -0.33 -7.71 8.68
C GLY A 219 -1.82 -7.33 8.64
N PRO A 220 -2.55 -7.46 9.77
CA PRO A 220 -2.07 -7.97 11.06
C PRO A 220 -1.79 -9.47 11.09
N THR A 221 -2.52 -10.25 10.30
CA THR A 221 -2.30 -11.69 10.16
C THR A 221 -2.22 -12.12 8.70
N LEU A 222 -1.77 -13.35 8.47
CA LEU A 222 -1.78 -13.92 7.12
C LEU A 222 -3.19 -14.05 6.55
N ILE A 223 -4.19 -14.36 7.39
CA ILE A 223 -5.59 -14.47 6.95
C ILE A 223 -6.16 -13.10 6.59
N ASP A 224 -5.82 -12.04 7.33
CA ASP A 224 -6.21 -10.67 6.98
C ASP A 224 -5.59 -10.21 5.66
N MET A 225 -4.29 -10.50 5.45
CA MET A 225 -3.60 -10.18 4.21
C MET A 225 -4.16 -10.95 3.01
N ALA A 226 -4.45 -12.25 3.17
CA ALA A 226 -5.08 -13.07 2.13
C ALA A 226 -6.50 -12.57 1.82
N ALA A 227 -7.27 -12.18 2.84
CA ALA A 227 -8.59 -11.58 2.67
C ALA A 227 -8.53 -10.25 1.89
N ASN A 228 -7.56 -9.37 2.21
CA ASN A 228 -7.35 -8.13 1.45
C ASN A 228 -7.03 -8.42 -0.03
N MET A 229 -6.21 -9.44 -0.30
CA MET A 229 -5.85 -9.84 -1.66
C MET A 229 -7.04 -10.40 -2.44
N ALA A 230 -7.84 -11.28 -1.84
CA ALA A 230 -9.05 -11.82 -2.48
C ALA A 230 -10.06 -10.70 -2.78
N PHE A 231 -10.26 -9.79 -1.83
CA PHE A 231 -11.13 -8.62 -2.01
C PHE A 231 -10.65 -7.73 -3.17
N PHE A 232 -9.34 -7.47 -3.26
CA PHE A 232 -8.76 -6.74 -4.38
C PHE A 232 -9.00 -7.44 -5.72
N PHE A 233 -8.67 -8.73 -5.85
CA PHE A 233 -8.81 -9.45 -7.12
C PHE A 233 -10.25 -9.52 -7.59
N GLY A 234 -11.19 -9.82 -6.69
CA GLY A 234 -12.62 -9.82 -7.01
C GLY A 234 -13.10 -8.47 -7.53
N LEU A 235 -12.79 -7.40 -6.80
CA LEU A 235 -13.23 -6.07 -7.22
C LEU A 235 -12.53 -5.56 -8.48
N ALA A 236 -11.24 -5.85 -8.63
CA ALA A 236 -10.49 -5.46 -9.82
C ALA A 236 -11.06 -6.13 -11.06
N GLU A 237 -11.38 -7.43 -10.99
CA GLU A 237 -12.07 -8.14 -12.08
C GLU A 237 -13.44 -7.53 -12.35
N TRP A 238 -14.26 -7.36 -11.32
CA TRP A 238 -15.61 -6.81 -11.46
C TRP A 238 -15.60 -5.45 -12.17
N LEU A 239 -14.80 -4.50 -11.70
CA LEU A 239 -14.75 -3.15 -12.26
C LEU A 239 -14.10 -3.08 -13.64
N ALA A 240 -13.09 -3.91 -13.90
CA ALA A 240 -12.46 -3.98 -15.21
C ALA A 240 -13.44 -4.53 -16.27
N MET A 241 -14.37 -5.37 -15.86
CA MET A 241 -15.37 -6.01 -16.72
C MET A 241 -16.69 -5.26 -16.85
N GLU A 242 -16.90 -4.17 -16.09
CA GLU A 242 -18.11 -3.36 -16.24
C GLU A 242 -18.23 -2.79 -17.67
N PRO A 243 -19.40 -2.92 -18.33
CA PRO A 243 -19.61 -2.38 -19.67
C PRO A 243 -19.30 -0.88 -19.75
N HIS A 244 -19.66 -0.14 -18.70
CA HIS A 244 -19.38 1.29 -18.57
C HIS A 244 -18.24 1.51 -17.58
N ALA A 245 -17.11 1.99 -18.11
CA ALA A 245 -15.90 2.34 -17.37
C ALA A 245 -16.21 3.16 -16.10
N PRO A 246 -15.93 2.63 -14.89
CA PRO A 246 -16.15 3.36 -13.63
C PRO A 246 -15.42 4.70 -13.57
N GLU A 247 -14.25 4.81 -14.19
CA GLU A 247 -13.45 6.04 -14.29
C GLU A 247 -14.14 7.18 -15.06
N LEU A 248 -15.17 6.88 -15.86
CA LEU A 248 -16.00 7.90 -16.52
C LEU A 248 -17.05 8.50 -15.58
N ARG A 249 -17.36 7.81 -14.48
CA ARG A 249 -18.40 8.20 -13.50
C ARG A 249 -17.83 8.70 -12.18
N LEU A 250 -16.62 8.27 -11.80
CA LEU A 250 -15.91 8.76 -10.63
C LEU A 250 -14.65 9.54 -11.05
N PRO A 251 -14.65 10.89 -11.00
CA PRO A 251 -13.50 11.70 -11.37
C PRO A 251 -12.22 11.30 -10.62
N HIS A 252 -11.07 11.38 -11.28
CA HIS A 252 -9.79 11.02 -10.68
C HIS A 252 -9.49 11.82 -9.40
N SER A 253 -9.86 13.10 -9.36
CA SER A 253 -9.73 13.94 -8.16
C SER A 253 -10.53 13.40 -6.97
N ALA A 254 -11.73 12.89 -7.21
CA ALA A 254 -12.56 12.26 -6.19
C ALA A 254 -11.94 10.94 -5.71
N ALA A 255 -11.49 10.06 -6.63
CA ALA A 255 -10.80 8.83 -6.24
C ALA A 255 -9.53 9.11 -5.42
N LYS A 256 -8.77 10.14 -5.78
CA LYS A 256 -7.61 10.61 -5.01
C LYS A 256 -7.99 11.12 -3.63
N GLN A 257 -9.02 11.96 -3.52
CA GLN A 257 -9.52 12.45 -2.23
C GLN A 257 -10.01 11.29 -1.36
N ASN A 258 -10.80 10.38 -1.91
CA ASN A 258 -11.30 9.18 -1.26
C ASN A 258 -10.14 8.37 -0.66
N PHE A 259 -9.05 8.18 -1.41
CA PHE A 259 -7.88 7.44 -0.95
C PHE A 259 -7.25 8.07 0.29
N TYR A 260 -7.03 9.39 0.29
CA TYR A 260 -6.44 10.07 1.44
C TYR A 260 -7.41 10.17 2.63
N GLU A 261 -8.71 10.36 2.41
CA GLU A 261 -9.72 10.32 3.48
C GLU A 261 -9.80 8.93 4.12
N ALA A 262 -9.79 7.86 3.31
CA ALA A 262 -9.76 6.48 3.76
C ALA A 262 -8.47 6.13 4.51
N ALA A 263 -7.30 6.57 4.03
CA ALA A 263 -6.04 6.37 4.75
C ALA A 263 -6.02 7.11 6.11
N ARG A 264 -6.64 8.29 6.18
CA ARG A 264 -6.70 9.10 7.40
C ARG A 264 -7.68 8.52 8.44
N LEU A 265 -8.87 8.13 8.01
CA LEU A 265 -10.01 7.81 8.87
C LEU A 265 -10.39 6.32 8.90
N GLY A 266 -9.79 5.49 8.04
CA GLY A 266 -10.12 4.09 7.92
C GLY A 266 -11.58 3.86 7.48
N LEU A 267 -12.23 2.87 8.07
CA LEU A 267 -13.62 2.49 7.80
C LEU A 267 -14.66 3.59 8.13
N ALA A 268 -14.30 4.55 8.98
CA ALA A 268 -15.15 5.69 9.32
C ALA A 268 -15.20 6.76 8.21
N ALA A 269 -14.33 6.68 7.20
CA ALA A 269 -14.29 7.64 6.09
C ALA A 269 -15.61 7.69 5.31
N ARG A 270 -15.88 8.84 4.66
CA ARG A 270 -17.01 9.02 3.74
C ARG A 270 -16.52 9.38 2.34
N ILE A 271 -16.64 8.45 1.41
CA ILE A 271 -16.07 8.54 0.06
C ILE A 271 -17.16 8.65 -1.01
N ASP A 272 -16.85 9.35 -2.10
CA ASP A 272 -17.70 9.40 -3.29
C ASP A 272 -17.54 8.11 -4.09
N TRP A 273 -18.62 7.57 -4.65
CA TRP A 273 -18.57 6.33 -5.43
C TRP A 273 -19.10 6.52 -6.85
N TYR A 274 -18.81 5.57 -7.74
CA TYR A 274 -19.14 5.69 -9.18
C TYR A 274 -20.63 5.49 -9.49
N ASP A 275 -21.45 5.21 -8.48
CA ASP A 275 -22.92 5.27 -8.54
C ASP A 275 -23.46 6.69 -8.35
N GLY A 276 -22.59 7.67 -8.05
CA GLY A 276 -22.95 9.06 -7.80
C GLY A 276 -23.26 9.38 -6.33
N GLU A 277 -23.21 8.39 -5.45
CA GLU A 277 -23.54 8.53 -4.03
C GLU A 277 -22.28 8.71 -3.17
N ARG A 278 -22.46 9.33 -1.99
CA ARG A 278 -21.40 9.46 -0.98
C ARG A 278 -21.63 8.53 0.20
N TRP A 279 -20.77 7.53 0.34
CA TRP A 279 -20.92 6.43 1.28
C TRP A 279 -19.99 6.53 2.47
N ASN A 280 -20.45 6.12 3.65
CA ASN A 280 -19.51 5.62 4.67
C ASN A 280 -18.87 4.31 4.14
N VAL A 281 -17.54 4.17 4.27
CA VAL A 281 -16.80 3.07 3.64
C VAL A 281 -17.24 1.71 4.18
N ALA A 282 -17.43 1.56 5.49
CA ALA A 282 -17.91 0.29 6.06
C ALA A 282 -19.25 -0.14 5.46
N ARG A 283 -20.19 0.80 5.29
CA ARG A 283 -21.48 0.54 4.64
C ARG A 283 -21.34 0.23 3.15
N LEU A 284 -20.48 0.95 2.42
CA LEU A 284 -20.21 0.65 1.01
C LEU A 284 -19.67 -0.77 0.83
N VAL A 285 -18.73 -1.18 1.69
CA VAL A 285 -18.18 -2.54 1.69
C VAL A 285 -19.29 -3.57 1.90
N GLN A 286 -20.09 -3.41 2.96
CA GLN A 286 -21.14 -4.35 3.32
C GLN A 286 -22.28 -4.45 2.30
N LYS A 287 -22.68 -3.31 1.70
CA LYS A 287 -23.89 -3.25 0.85
C LYS A 287 -23.61 -3.42 -0.63
N VAL A 288 -22.39 -3.12 -1.08
CA VAL A 288 -22.04 -3.07 -2.50
C VAL A 288 -20.81 -3.93 -2.79
N LEU A 289 -19.69 -3.65 -2.13
CA LEU A 289 -18.40 -4.19 -2.60
C LEU A 289 -18.21 -5.67 -2.31
N LEU A 290 -18.76 -6.21 -1.21
CA LEU A 290 -18.65 -7.65 -0.94
C LEU A 290 -19.30 -8.50 -2.04
N GLU A 291 -20.47 -8.08 -2.51
CA GLU A 291 -21.19 -8.77 -3.58
C GLU A 291 -20.46 -8.63 -4.92
N GLN A 292 -19.92 -7.46 -5.21
CA GLN A 292 -19.10 -7.23 -6.42
C GLN A 292 -17.81 -8.06 -6.38
N ALA A 293 -17.13 -8.11 -5.23
CA ALA A 293 -15.92 -8.89 -5.03
C ALA A 293 -16.19 -10.38 -5.23
N ARG A 294 -17.30 -10.88 -4.67
CA ARG A 294 -17.75 -12.27 -4.82
C ARG A 294 -17.93 -12.63 -6.30
N LYS A 295 -18.71 -11.84 -7.03
CA LYS A 295 -18.96 -12.06 -8.46
C LYS A 295 -17.68 -12.01 -9.29
N GLY A 296 -16.76 -11.09 -8.98
CA GLY A 296 -15.47 -11.04 -9.66
C GLY A 296 -14.58 -12.25 -9.35
N LEU A 297 -14.55 -12.73 -8.11
CA LEU A 297 -13.81 -13.95 -7.76
C LEU A 297 -14.40 -15.20 -8.41
N GLU A 298 -15.74 -15.30 -8.50
CA GLU A 298 -16.43 -16.36 -9.22
C GLU A 298 -16.09 -16.34 -10.73
N ALA A 299 -16.01 -15.15 -11.33
CA ALA A 299 -15.58 -14.99 -12.72
C ALA A 299 -14.11 -15.39 -12.94
N LEU A 300 -13.27 -15.25 -11.91
CA LEU A 300 -11.89 -15.76 -11.88
C LEU A 300 -11.81 -17.26 -11.55
N HIS A 301 -12.94 -17.95 -11.37
CA HIS A 301 -13.01 -19.37 -11.01
C HIS A 301 -12.32 -19.72 -9.68
N VAL A 302 -12.30 -18.79 -8.73
CA VAL A 302 -11.83 -19.07 -7.37
C VAL A 302 -12.82 -19.99 -6.67
N ASP A 303 -12.30 -20.96 -5.89
CA ASP A 303 -13.14 -21.91 -5.16
C ASP A 303 -14.10 -21.21 -4.19
N ARG A 304 -15.35 -21.67 -4.15
CA ARG A 304 -16.40 -21.04 -3.33
C ARG A 304 -16.05 -21.01 -1.84
N ALA A 305 -15.41 -22.06 -1.32
CA ALA A 305 -15.03 -22.11 0.10
C ALA A 305 -13.95 -21.06 0.41
N ASP A 306 -13.03 -20.80 -0.52
CA ASP A 306 -12.05 -19.72 -0.38
C ASP A 306 -12.71 -18.35 -0.46
N ILE A 307 -13.65 -18.14 -1.38
CA ILE A 307 -14.42 -16.89 -1.48
C ILE A 307 -15.15 -16.61 -0.15
N ASP A 308 -15.91 -17.59 0.36
CA ASP A 308 -16.66 -17.46 1.60
C ASP A 308 -15.75 -17.20 2.79
N ARG A 309 -14.62 -17.91 2.88
CA ARG A 309 -13.63 -17.73 3.93
C ARG A 309 -13.02 -16.32 3.93
N TYR A 310 -12.53 -15.86 2.78
CA TYR A 310 -11.78 -14.61 2.70
C TYR A 310 -12.68 -13.38 2.73
N LEU A 311 -13.82 -13.41 2.02
CA LEU A 311 -14.77 -12.29 2.05
C LEU A 311 -15.50 -12.21 3.38
N GLY A 312 -15.73 -13.33 4.08
CA GLY A 312 -16.27 -13.32 5.45
C GLY A 312 -15.39 -12.56 6.44
N VAL A 313 -14.06 -12.57 6.26
CA VAL A 313 -13.13 -11.77 7.08
C VAL A 313 -13.27 -10.27 6.78
N ILE A 314 -13.49 -9.89 5.52
CA ILE A 314 -13.73 -8.49 5.13
C ILE A 314 -15.09 -8.02 5.68
N GLU A 315 -16.12 -8.86 5.56
CA GLU A 315 -17.46 -8.59 6.08
C GLU A 315 -17.43 -8.35 7.58
N ALA A 316 -16.82 -9.25 8.34
CA ALA A 316 -16.72 -9.13 9.79
C ALA A 316 -15.96 -7.86 10.21
N ARG A 317 -14.82 -7.55 9.55
CA ARG A 317 -14.08 -6.30 9.80
C ARG A 317 -14.89 -5.05 9.50
N ALA A 318 -15.62 -5.04 8.38
CA ALA A 318 -16.46 -3.91 8.01
C ALA A 318 -17.66 -3.74 8.95
N ALA A 319 -18.24 -4.85 9.44
CA ALA A 319 -19.37 -4.83 10.36
C ALA A 319 -18.98 -4.37 11.77
N SER A 320 -17.81 -4.79 12.27
CA SER A 320 -17.32 -4.42 13.60
C SER A 320 -16.40 -3.20 13.60
N GLU A 321 -16.11 -2.63 12.43
CA GLU A 321 -15.10 -1.58 12.21
C GLU A 321 -13.72 -1.90 12.82
N ALA A 322 -13.39 -3.20 12.93
CA ALA A 322 -12.18 -3.67 13.58
C ALA A 322 -11.03 -3.84 12.57
N THR A 323 -10.06 -2.94 12.63
CA THR A 323 -8.80 -3.03 11.87
C THR A 323 -7.60 -3.14 12.81
N GLY A 324 -6.42 -3.43 12.25
CA GLY A 324 -5.18 -3.42 13.03
C GLY A 324 -4.89 -2.04 13.65
N ALA A 325 -5.24 -0.97 12.94
CA ALA A 325 -5.15 0.38 13.48
C ALA A 325 -6.13 0.63 14.63
N ALA A 326 -7.39 0.20 14.46
CA ALA A 326 -8.41 0.33 15.50
C ALA A 326 -8.02 -0.44 16.77
N TRP A 327 -7.52 -1.67 16.64
CA TRP A 327 -7.04 -2.46 17.77
C TRP A 327 -5.86 -1.79 18.50
N GLN A 328 -4.86 -1.30 17.76
CA GLN A 328 -3.70 -0.61 18.35
C GLN A 328 -4.13 0.64 19.12
N ARG A 329 -5.08 1.44 18.59
CA ARG A 329 -5.62 2.61 19.31
C ARG A 329 -6.41 2.19 20.56
N GLY A 330 -7.29 1.20 20.44
CA GLY A 330 -8.05 0.66 21.57
C GLY A 330 -7.11 0.19 22.69
N PHE A 331 -6.00 -0.48 22.35
CA PHE A 331 -4.99 -0.90 23.33
C PHE A 331 -4.42 0.31 24.09
N LEU A 332 -4.04 1.37 23.39
CA LEU A 332 -3.50 2.58 24.03
C LEU A 332 -4.54 3.29 24.90
N GLU A 333 -5.82 3.27 24.50
CA GLU A 333 -6.92 3.84 25.27
C GLU A 333 -7.16 3.04 26.56
N LYS A 334 -7.07 1.71 26.52
CA LYS A 334 -7.31 0.83 27.67
C LYS A 334 -6.13 0.73 28.64
N TYR A 335 -4.91 0.61 28.15
CA TYR A 335 -3.72 0.33 28.98
C TYR A 335 -2.71 1.48 29.02
N GLY A 336 -2.97 2.59 28.34
CA GLY A 336 -2.05 3.72 28.24
C GLY A 336 -0.93 3.50 27.21
N ARG A 337 0.07 4.41 27.22
CA ARG A 337 1.11 4.49 26.17
C ARG A 337 2.30 3.55 26.36
N ASP A 338 2.07 2.29 26.75
CA ASP A 338 3.14 1.27 26.73
C ASP A 338 3.23 0.62 25.34
N LEU A 339 4.03 1.24 24.46
CA LEU A 339 4.24 0.76 23.09
C LEU A 339 4.95 -0.60 23.04
N ARG A 340 5.72 -0.96 24.08
CA ARG A 340 6.38 -2.26 24.15
C ARG A 340 5.38 -3.34 24.50
N ALA A 341 4.48 -3.09 25.46
CA ALA A 341 3.38 -3.99 25.78
C ALA A 341 2.44 -4.18 24.59
N LEU A 342 2.05 -3.09 23.93
CA LEU A 342 1.25 -3.13 22.69
C LEU A 342 1.93 -4.01 21.63
N THR A 343 3.22 -3.80 21.37
CA THR A 343 3.95 -4.56 20.35
C THR A 343 4.04 -6.05 20.68
N ARG A 344 4.21 -6.40 21.96
CA ARG A 344 4.20 -7.80 22.40
C ARG A 344 2.83 -8.45 22.22
N ALA A 345 1.77 -7.79 22.68
CA ALA A 345 0.40 -8.28 22.54
C ALA A 345 0.02 -8.43 21.05
N TYR A 346 0.33 -7.43 20.23
CA TYR A 346 0.12 -7.47 18.78
C TYR A 346 0.83 -8.66 18.14
N ARG A 347 2.12 -8.87 18.46
CA ARG A 347 2.90 -10.00 17.96
C ARG A 347 2.26 -11.34 18.34
N ASP A 348 1.82 -11.48 19.59
CA ASP A 348 1.29 -12.74 20.10
C ASP A 348 -0.06 -13.08 19.41
N LEU A 349 -0.95 -12.09 19.26
CA LEU A 349 -2.20 -12.22 18.51
C LEU A 349 -1.94 -12.47 17.01
N SER A 350 -1.00 -11.75 16.41
CA SER A 350 -0.59 -11.94 15.01
C SER A 350 -0.08 -13.36 14.75
N ASN A 351 0.72 -13.91 15.67
CA ASN A 351 1.25 -15.26 15.59
C ASN A 351 0.19 -16.34 15.86
N ALA A 352 -0.82 -16.08 16.69
CA ALA A 352 -1.96 -16.96 16.89
C ALA A 352 -2.77 -17.14 15.59
N GLY A 353 -2.80 -16.11 14.74
CA GLY A 353 -3.30 -16.20 13.37
C GLY A 353 -4.81 -16.04 13.22
N GLU A 354 -5.54 -15.74 14.31
CA GLU A 354 -6.94 -15.32 14.25
C GLU A 354 -7.05 -13.94 13.57
N PRO A 355 -8.08 -13.72 12.73
CA PRO A 355 -8.27 -12.44 12.07
C PRO A 355 -8.51 -11.31 13.08
N VAL A 356 -8.06 -10.10 12.75
CA VAL A 356 -8.02 -8.97 13.70
C VAL A 356 -9.37 -8.59 14.29
N HIS A 357 -10.49 -8.84 13.59
CA HIS A 357 -11.83 -8.56 14.12
C HIS A 357 -12.22 -9.42 15.33
N ARG A 358 -11.45 -10.47 15.63
CA ARG A 358 -11.63 -11.35 16.81
C ARG A 358 -10.69 -11.00 17.96
N TRP A 359 -9.79 -10.04 17.76
CA TRP A 359 -8.84 -9.68 18.80
C TRP A 359 -9.54 -8.86 19.88
N GLU A 360 -9.40 -9.29 21.12
CA GLU A 360 -9.81 -8.48 22.27
C GLU A 360 -8.78 -7.39 22.55
N VAL A 361 -9.25 -6.26 23.03
CA VAL A 361 -8.42 -5.17 23.55
C VAL A 361 -8.22 -5.41 25.03
#